data_AF-A0A9E3U989-F1
#
_entry.id   AF-A0A9E3U989-F1
#
_cell.length_a   1.000
_cell.length_b   1.000
_cell.length_c   1.000
_cell.angle_alpha   90.00
_cell.angle_beta   90.00
_cell.angle_gamma   90.00
#
_symmetry.space_group_name_H-M   'P 1'
#
loop_
_entity.id
_entity.type
_entity.pdbx_description
1 polymer ?
#
loop_
_entity_poly.entity_id
_entity_poly.type
_entity_poly.pdbx_seq_one_letter_code
_entity_poly.pdbx_strand_id
1 'polypeptide(L)'
;MKRLLLPLGLLVLGASAAVPACGAPGEEDVEDDTGEDAYTTEGKCDGLPRLKNLQTPPGVCVGVVASGFTFARGIAELDTGDLILAEMGGWALDRGGVWLLRRNADKTYSKTKLNALIDKPSGVAVGPDGLPYIGTPSAIYRFDPYAATLKSDPTKRLAKTGPLAGPDAYKQPRLELVVRNLPGDGRHPLKKFVFDKRDPWTMFVNVGSASDNCEQGRGAVPPSGFPLPCVEAEGAADGAPRSAIRKYVLDGPNHVATSFTTYAKGLRNSMALAVHPTSNVLVQGENARDSINKHDASLTDQEGDLPHEELNVIEQGGHYGWPYCFDNGTPSPEYRGRVDCARYKNPALLLPGHASPLGLAYYTGEMFPQAYRNNLLVTYHGYRANGHRLALVPVDARGVPGGGEPLDVIRGWEKSADGRDPQGAPVDVLVAKDGSIYLTEDKNGTVLRVVFDRAAGNGAPMRPIPPAQPVVSADERARCDALARRTDAFSRVQRDVIDAACVGCHGLGPGYAGGLALLKCDAIGNAQRLTAARPGGRGAYVVAGDLRSELVLRLKGEGYPQMPAGGVSPEQLDEVETWIRQGARVPQ
;
A
#
# COMPACT_ATOMS: atom_id res chain seq x y z
N MET A 1 -46.74 63.82 21.94
CA MET A 1 -48.18 63.70 22.20
C MET A 1 -48.63 62.27 21.88
N LYS A 2 -49.27 61.59 22.86
CA LYS A 2 -50.18 60.42 22.77
C LYS A 2 -49.62 59.10 22.16
N ARG A 3 -49.37 58.06 22.98
CA ARG A 3 -50.26 56.96 23.47
C ARG A 3 -50.50 55.88 22.39
N LEU A 4 -49.94 54.67 22.53
CA LEU A 4 -50.37 53.50 23.34
C LEU A 4 -51.56 52.74 22.70
N LEU A 5 -51.39 51.43 22.40
CA LEU A 5 -52.28 50.31 22.79
C LEU A 5 -51.89 48.96 22.14
N LEU A 6 -51.68 47.95 22.98
CA LEU A 6 -51.78 46.50 22.72
C LEU A 6 -53.27 46.06 22.87
N PRO A 7 -53.73 44.89 22.38
CA PRO A 7 -53.67 43.67 23.20
C PRO A 7 -53.60 42.30 22.48
N LEU A 8 -53.45 41.28 23.34
CA LEU A 8 -53.34 39.82 23.23
C LEU A 8 -54.26 39.07 22.24
N GLY A 9 -53.76 37.91 21.77
CA GLY A 9 -54.51 36.74 21.28
C GLY A 9 -53.67 35.46 21.33
N LEU A 10 -54.26 34.35 21.77
CA LEU A 10 -53.67 33.13 22.36
C LEU A 10 -53.67 31.92 21.38
N LEU A 11 -52.72 30.97 21.56
CA LEU A 11 -52.78 29.50 21.25
C LEU A 11 -52.83 29.07 19.74
N VAL A 12 -52.25 27.99 19.16
CA VAL A 12 -51.84 26.62 19.55
C VAL A 12 -50.75 26.06 18.60
N LEU A 13 -50.00 25.06 19.09
CA LEU A 13 -49.03 24.17 18.45
C LEU A 13 -49.29 23.70 17.00
N GLY A 14 -48.20 23.55 16.26
CA GLY A 14 -48.06 22.61 15.14
C GLY A 14 -46.61 22.12 15.05
N ALA A 15 -46.36 20.88 15.44
CA ALA A 15 -45.05 20.24 15.34
C ALA A 15 -44.68 19.97 13.87
N SER A 16 -43.42 20.23 13.50
CA SER A 16 -42.79 19.65 12.31
C SER A 16 -41.34 19.35 12.63
N ALA A 17 -41.00 18.07 12.52
CA ALA A 17 -39.68 17.53 12.75
C ALA A 17 -38.70 18.07 11.70
N ALA A 18 -37.63 18.73 12.16
CA ALA A 18 -36.51 19.14 11.34
C ALA A 18 -35.43 18.05 11.38
N VAL A 19 -35.03 17.58 10.19
CA VAL A 19 -33.87 16.71 9.96
C VAL A 19 -32.60 17.53 10.23
N PRO A 20 -31.67 17.10 11.11
CA PRO A 20 -30.46 17.88 11.34
C PRO A 20 -29.41 17.59 10.25
N ALA A 21 -28.96 18.67 9.61
CA ALA A 21 -27.80 18.69 8.74
C ALA A 21 -26.51 18.51 9.57
N CYS A 22 -25.58 17.68 9.09
CA CYS A 22 -24.26 17.49 9.69
C CYS A 22 -23.46 18.80 9.69
N GLY A 23 -23.12 19.29 10.88
CA GLY A 23 -22.23 20.41 11.13
C GLY A 23 -20.75 20.04 11.02
N ALA A 24 -19.93 21.04 10.74
CA ALA A 24 -18.47 20.99 10.68
C ALA A 24 -17.84 20.54 12.02
N PRO A 25 -16.62 19.95 12.01
CA PRO A 25 -15.96 19.55 13.24
C PRO A 25 -15.49 20.77 14.02
N GLY A 26 -15.96 20.87 15.27
CA GLY A 26 -15.47 21.81 16.27
C GLY A 26 -14.14 21.36 16.86
N GLU A 27 -13.40 22.32 17.38
CA GLU A 27 -12.19 22.13 18.18
C GLU A 27 -12.53 21.28 19.42
N GLU A 28 -11.94 20.09 19.52
CA GLU A 28 -11.91 19.31 20.76
C GLU A 28 -10.59 19.56 21.49
N ASP A 29 -10.72 19.95 22.76
CA ASP A 29 -9.63 20.18 23.69
C ASP A 29 -8.80 18.90 23.90
N VAL A 30 -7.47 19.07 23.92
CA VAL A 30 -6.51 17.99 24.12
C VAL A 30 -6.47 17.61 25.60
N GLU A 31 -7.16 16.53 25.98
CA GLU A 31 -6.86 15.80 27.22
C GLU A 31 -5.57 14.99 27.05
N ASP A 32 -4.69 15.09 28.05
CA ASP A 32 -3.42 14.38 28.15
C ASP A 32 -3.68 12.90 28.51
N ASP A 33 -3.96 12.07 27.51
CA ASP A 33 -4.10 10.62 27.70
C ASP A 33 -2.74 9.95 27.92
N THR A 34 -2.43 9.74 29.20
CA THR A 34 -1.32 8.91 29.64
C THR A 34 -1.86 7.75 30.48
N GLY A 35 -2.55 6.78 29.89
CA GLY A 35 -2.87 5.58 30.67
C GLY A 35 -3.46 4.35 29.99
N GLU A 36 -4.37 4.45 29.02
CA GLU A 36 -5.26 3.32 28.69
C GLU A 36 -5.01 2.62 27.34
N ASP A 37 -4.15 3.18 26.49
CA ASP A 37 -3.88 2.69 25.12
C ASP A 37 -2.50 2.05 24.89
N ALA A 38 -1.73 1.86 25.98
CA ALA A 38 -0.42 1.19 25.90
C ALA A 38 -0.56 -0.32 25.63
N TYR A 39 0.36 -0.90 24.86
CA TYR A 39 0.40 -2.33 24.65
C TYR A 39 0.51 -3.11 25.96
N THR A 40 -0.26 -4.19 26.06
CA THR A 40 -0.03 -5.20 27.09
C THR A 40 1.24 -5.98 26.75
N THR A 41 2.15 -6.11 27.72
CA THR A 41 3.42 -6.82 27.53
C THR A 41 3.60 -7.92 28.56
N GLU A 42 4.29 -8.99 28.17
CA GLU A 42 4.60 -10.12 29.04
C GLU A 42 5.94 -10.75 28.66
N GLY A 43 6.87 -10.79 29.62
CA GLY A 43 8.23 -11.30 29.39
C GLY A 43 9.10 -10.36 28.54
N LYS A 44 10.11 -10.94 27.90
CA LYS A 44 11.12 -10.20 27.13
C LYS A 44 11.28 -10.73 25.70
N CYS A 45 11.57 -9.83 24.76
CA CYS A 45 11.92 -10.12 23.37
C CYS A 45 13.17 -9.30 23.03
N ASP A 46 14.32 -9.98 22.87
CA ASP A 46 15.64 -9.34 22.72
C ASP A 46 15.92 -8.23 23.77
N GLY A 47 15.57 -8.51 25.04
CA GLY A 47 15.74 -7.58 26.17
C GLY A 47 14.63 -6.53 26.33
N LEU A 48 13.75 -6.38 25.34
CA LEU A 48 12.64 -5.42 25.33
C LEU A 48 11.36 -6.02 25.91
N PRO A 49 10.43 -5.20 26.46
CA PRO A 49 9.08 -5.67 26.81
C PRO A 49 8.42 -6.34 25.60
N ARG A 50 8.06 -7.62 25.72
CA ARG A 50 7.49 -8.40 24.63
C ARG A 50 5.99 -8.14 24.52
N LEU A 51 5.51 -7.84 23.33
CA LEU A 51 4.08 -7.69 23.05
C LEU A 51 3.34 -8.99 23.31
N LYS A 52 2.22 -8.87 24.03
CA LYS A 52 1.27 -9.95 24.28
C LYS A 52 0.19 -9.92 23.20
N ASN A 53 -0.38 -11.08 22.86
CA ASN A 53 -1.54 -11.24 21.97
C ASN A 53 -1.34 -11.00 20.46
N LEU A 54 -0.10 -10.87 19.97
CA LEU A 54 0.15 -10.90 18.53
C LEU A 54 0.31 -12.31 18.00
N GLN A 55 -0.25 -12.56 16.81
CA GLN A 55 0.03 -13.75 16.04
C GLN A 55 1.30 -13.51 15.22
N THR A 56 2.29 -14.38 15.43
CA THR A 56 3.58 -14.35 14.76
C THR A 56 4.05 -15.77 14.45
N PRO A 57 4.94 -15.97 13.47
CA PRO A 57 5.58 -17.25 13.21
C PRO A 57 6.24 -17.86 14.45
N PRO A 58 6.29 -19.20 14.58
CA PRO A 58 6.98 -19.85 15.69
C PRO A 58 8.43 -19.38 15.85
N GLY A 59 8.79 -18.93 17.06
CA GLY A 59 10.13 -18.39 17.36
C GLY A 59 10.32 -16.91 17.00
N VAL A 60 9.34 -16.27 16.36
CA VAL A 60 9.35 -14.81 16.18
C VAL A 60 8.73 -14.16 17.41
N CYS A 61 9.33 -13.05 17.86
CA CYS A 61 8.73 -12.20 18.89
C CYS A 61 8.84 -10.73 18.52
N VAL A 62 7.98 -9.91 19.14
CA VAL A 62 7.93 -8.47 18.94
C VAL A 62 8.16 -7.78 20.28
N GLY A 63 9.14 -6.87 20.33
CA GLY A 63 9.48 -6.07 21.51
C GLY A 63 9.21 -4.59 21.29
N VAL A 64 8.79 -3.89 22.34
CA VAL A 64 8.58 -2.43 22.31
C VAL A 64 9.92 -1.72 22.48
N VAL A 65 10.34 -0.98 21.46
CA VAL A 65 11.58 -0.18 21.48
C VAL A 65 11.36 1.11 22.25
N ALA A 66 10.30 1.84 21.90
CA ALA A 66 9.90 3.10 22.50
C ALA A 66 8.41 3.36 22.24
N SER A 67 7.78 4.13 23.12
CA SER A 67 6.38 4.56 23.02
C SER A 67 6.24 6.06 23.34
N GLY A 68 4.99 6.56 23.33
CA GLY A 68 4.67 7.95 23.63
C GLY A 68 5.10 8.90 22.51
N PHE A 69 4.91 8.47 21.26
CA PHE A 69 4.93 9.36 20.10
C PHE A 69 3.50 9.72 19.72
N THR A 70 3.25 10.93 19.23
CA THR A 70 1.89 11.31 18.81
C THR A 70 1.54 10.75 17.43
N PHE A 71 2.54 10.52 16.58
CA PHE A 71 2.33 10.03 15.21
C PHE A 71 3.67 9.58 14.57
N ALA A 72 4.18 8.41 14.95
CA ALA A 72 5.45 7.88 14.45
C ALA A 72 5.37 7.50 12.96
N ARG A 73 6.28 8.01 12.11
CA ARG A 73 6.26 7.80 10.66
C ARG A 73 7.52 7.08 10.18
N GLY A 74 8.37 7.72 9.36
CA GLY A 74 9.54 7.08 8.78
C GLY A 74 10.63 6.81 9.81
N ILE A 75 11.38 5.73 9.59
CA ILE A 75 12.51 5.33 10.42
C ILE A 75 13.71 4.91 9.55
N ALA A 76 14.92 5.24 9.99
CA ALA A 76 16.14 4.77 9.35
C ALA A 76 17.25 4.49 10.37
N GLU A 77 18.14 3.55 10.07
CA GLU A 77 19.31 3.21 10.90
C GLU A 77 20.58 3.85 10.31
N LEU A 78 21.36 4.50 11.18
CA LEU A 78 22.65 5.12 10.84
C LEU A 78 23.81 4.10 10.88
N ASP A 79 25.00 4.53 10.45
CA ASP A 79 26.23 3.71 10.55
C ASP A 79 26.67 3.39 11.98
N THR A 80 26.25 4.21 12.92
CA THR A 80 26.46 3.99 14.35
C THR A 80 25.52 2.94 14.96
N GLY A 81 24.46 2.53 14.24
CA GLY A 81 23.37 1.72 14.77
C GLY A 81 22.29 2.53 15.52
N ASP A 82 22.43 3.85 15.61
CA ASP A 82 21.35 4.72 16.11
C ASP A 82 20.22 4.80 15.09
N LEU A 83 18.97 4.93 15.57
CA LEU A 83 17.79 5.08 14.73
C LEU A 83 17.35 6.54 14.69
N ILE A 84 17.00 7.03 13.51
CA ILE A 84 16.32 8.31 13.30
C ILE A 84 14.85 8.04 13.01
N LEU A 85 13.98 8.70 13.77
CA LEU A 85 12.53 8.60 13.65
C LEU A 85 11.91 9.97 13.35
N ALA A 86 11.07 10.03 12.32
CA ALA A 86 10.18 11.15 12.09
C ALA A 86 8.88 10.98 12.90
N GLU A 87 8.51 12.01 13.66
CA GLU A 87 7.23 12.10 14.36
C GLU A 87 6.41 13.24 13.75
N MET A 88 5.26 12.94 13.16
CA MET A 88 4.44 13.94 12.47
C MET A 88 3.85 14.96 13.45
N GLY A 89 3.53 14.54 14.67
CA GLY A 89 2.87 15.36 15.70
C GLY A 89 1.40 15.68 15.43
N GLY A 90 0.84 15.17 14.32
CA GLY A 90 -0.53 15.39 13.87
C GLY A 90 -0.61 16.20 12.57
N TRP A 91 -1.84 16.51 12.14
CA TRP A 91 -2.12 17.17 10.87
C TRP A 91 -2.06 18.71 10.92
N ALA A 92 -1.92 19.32 12.10
CA ALA A 92 -1.65 20.74 12.21
C ALA A 92 -0.21 21.09 11.76
N LEU A 93 0.02 22.35 11.40
CA LEU A 93 1.35 22.82 10.99
C LEU A 93 2.32 22.81 12.18
N ASP A 94 3.60 22.55 11.91
CA ASP A 94 4.71 22.69 12.87
C ASP A 94 4.50 21.95 14.21
N ARG A 95 3.83 20.79 14.21
CA ARG A 95 3.66 19.95 15.41
C ARG A 95 4.68 18.83 15.52
N GLY A 96 5.36 18.51 14.42
CA GLY A 96 6.23 17.37 14.33
C GLY A 96 7.63 17.59 14.89
N GLY A 97 8.40 16.52 14.86
CA GLY A 97 9.77 16.49 15.34
C GLY A 97 10.55 15.30 14.82
N VAL A 98 11.82 15.26 15.22
CA VAL A 98 12.76 14.21 14.85
C VAL A 98 13.41 13.70 16.11
N TRP A 99 13.50 12.38 16.21
CA TRP A 99 14.04 11.68 17.37
C TRP A 99 15.23 10.82 16.98
N LEU A 100 16.19 10.75 17.88
CA LEU A 100 17.26 9.76 17.87
C LEU A 100 16.97 8.72 18.94
N LEU A 101 16.91 7.45 18.53
CA LEU A 101 16.80 6.31 19.43
C LEU A 101 18.12 5.56 19.43
N ARG A 102 18.73 5.45 20.61
CA ARG A 102 20.01 4.77 20.79
C ARG A 102 19.84 3.53 21.63
N ARG A 103 20.30 2.40 21.11
CA ARG A 103 20.31 1.15 21.86
C ARG A 103 21.40 1.19 22.93
N ASN A 104 21.02 0.89 24.17
CA ASN A 104 21.90 0.83 25.33
C ASN A 104 22.53 -0.56 25.48
N ALA A 105 23.55 -0.69 26.32
CA ALA A 105 24.25 -1.96 26.58
C ALA A 105 23.33 -3.04 27.17
N ASP A 106 22.30 -2.64 27.93
CA ASP A 106 21.27 -3.53 28.49
C ASP A 106 20.15 -3.88 27.48
N LYS A 107 20.33 -3.51 26.20
CA LYS A 107 19.41 -3.69 25.08
C LYS A 107 18.17 -2.80 25.09
N THR A 108 17.97 -1.96 26.11
CA THR A 108 16.92 -0.92 26.12
C THR A 108 17.29 0.23 25.17
N TYR A 109 16.40 1.21 25.00
CA TYR A 109 16.66 2.37 24.15
C TYR A 109 16.53 3.68 24.93
N SER A 110 17.48 4.57 24.70
CA SER A 110 17.34 5.98 25.06
C SER A 110 16.71 6.75 23.89
N LYS A 111 15.86 7.72 24.21
CA LYS A 111 15.10 8.54 23.26
C LYS A 111 15.45 10.01 23.43
N THR A 112 15.99 10.64 22.38
CA THR A 112 16.39 12.06 22.39
C THR A 112 15.70 12.83 21.28
N LYS A 113 15.00 13.94 21.60
CA LYS A 113 14.42 14.81 20.58
C LYS A 113 15.51 15.70 19.99
N LEU A 114 15.78 15.56 18.68
CA LEU A 114 16.80 16.33 17.97
C LEU A 114 16.25 17.65 17.43
N ASN A 115 14.97 17.67 17.06
CA ASN A 115 14.34 18.86 16.52
C ASN A 115 12.83 18.82 16.79
N ALA A 116 12.21 19.99 16.91
CA ALA A 116 10.76 20.15 17.03
C ALA A 116 10.26 21.24 16.07
N LEU A 117 8.94 21.40 15.98
CA LEU A 117 8.29 22.37 15.11
C LEU A 117 8.57 22.13 13.61
N ILE A 118 8.75 20.86 13.25
CA ILE A 118 8.84 20.44 11.84
C ILE A 118 7.43 20.19 11.33
N ASP A 119 7.10 20.72 10.15
CA ASP A 119 5.81 20.47 9.53
C ASP A 119 5.73 19.03 9.00
N LYS A 120 4.90 18.21 9.65
CA LYS A 120 4.55 16.83 9.26
C LYS A 120 5.70 16.01 8.67
N PRO A 121 6.83 15.86 9.39
CA PRO A 121 7.90 15.00 8.91
C PRO A 121 7.37 13.58 8.73
N SER A 122 7.72 12.96 7.61
CA SER A 122 7.16 11.67 7.20
C SER A 122 8.26 10.70 6.75
N GLY A 123 8.65 10.70 5.48
CA GLY A 123 9.70 9.81 4.97
C GLY A 123 11.06 10.11 5.60
N VAL A 124 11.81 9.06 5.93
CA VAL A 124 13.19 9.12 6.44
C VAL A 124 14.03 8.11 5.65
N ALA A 125 15.23 8.51 5.24
CA ALA A 125 16.23 7.61 4.67
C ALA A 125 17.64 8.12 4.99
N VAL A 126 18.64 7.24 4.94
CA VAL A 126 20.05 7.63 5.01
C VAL A 126 20.58 7.84 3.60
N GLY A 127 21.20 8.99 3.35
CA GLY A 127 21.82 9.33 2.08
C GLY A 127 23.21 8.70 1.90
N PRO A 128 23.83 8.88 0.73
CA PRO A 128 25.16 8.33 0.43
C PRO A 128 26.28 8.92 1.28
N ASP A 129 26.06 10.09 1.88
CA ASP A 129 26.95 10.74 2.85
C ASP A 129 26.81 10.17 4.27
N GLY A 130 25.95 9.18 4.48
CA GLY A 130 25.67 8.59 5.80
C GLY A 130 24.79 9.48 6.68
N LEU A 131 24.28 10.60 6.17
CA LEU A 131 23.41 11.50 6.92
C LEU A 131 21.92 11.13 6.75
N PRO A 132 21.08 11.40 7.76
CA PRO A 132 19.63 11.28 7.64
C PRO A 132 19.03 12.40 6.77
N TYR A 133 18.10 11.99 5.92
CA TYR A 133 17.24 12.84 5.11
C TYR A 133 15.79 12.68 5.57
N ILE A 134 15.03 13.76 5.59
CA ILE A 134 13.64 13.80 6.08
C ILE A 134 12.75 14.58 5.11
N GLY A 135 11.64 13.95 4.74
CA GLY A 135 10.60 14.53 3.89
C GLY A 135 9.53 15.23 4.72
N THR A 136 9.25 16.48 4.38
CA THR A 136 8.10 17.26 4.83
C THR A 136 7.18 17.50 3.63
N PRO A 137 5.97 18.06 3.81
CA PRO A 137 5.05 18.26 2.69
C PRO A 137 5.64 19.06 1.52
N SER A 138 6.44 20.08 1.81
CA SER A 138 6.96 21.03 0.81
C SER A 138 8.44 20.86 0.47
N ALA A 139 9.18 20.00 1.17
CA ALA A 139 10.62 19.90 1.01
C ALA A 139 11.20 18.57 1.53
N ILE A 140 12.44 18.28 1.13
CA ILE A 140 13.29 17.28 1.78
C ILE A 140 14.50 18.01 2.35
N TYR A 141 14.86 17.66 3.57
CA TYR A 141 16.03 18.19 4.25
C TYR A 141 16.98 17.09 4.67
N ARG A 142 18.25 17.43 4.89
CA ARG A 142 19.24 16.57 5.55
C ARG A 142 19.86 17.26 6.76
N PHE A 143 20.53 16.51 7.64
CA PHE A 143 21.17 17.09 8.82
C PHE A 143 22.19 16.13 9.45
N ASP A 144 23.15 16.66 10.21
CA ASP A 144 24.00 15.87 11.09
C ASP A 144 23.29 15.65 12.44
N PRO A 145 22.84 14.43 12.78
CA PRO A 145 22.07 14.16 14.00
C PRO A 145 22.87 14.37 15.30
N TYR A 146 24.20 14.51 15.21
CA TYR A 146 25.08 14.69 16.36
C TYR A 146 25.51 16.13 16.60
N ALA A 147 25.20 17.04 15.66
CA ALA A 147 25.53 18.45 15.76
C ALA A 147 25.02 19.07 17.07
N ALA A 148 25.90 19.79 17.77
CA ALA A 148 25.57 20.41 19.06
C ALA A 148 24.38 21.38 18.96
N THR A 149 24.20 22.02 17.79
CA THR A 149 23.10 22.94 17.51
C THR A 149 21.73 22.25 17.55
N LEU A 150 21.61 21.00 17.09
CA LEU A 150 20.37 20.21 17.22
C LEU A 150 20.06 19.84 18.67
N LYS A 151 21.09 19.62 19.49
CA LYS A 151 20.95 19.22 20.89
C LYS A 151 20.59 20.40 21.82
N SER A 152 20.73 21.65 21.37
CA SER A 152 20.24 22.84 22.07
C SER A 152 18.70 22.95 22.01
N ASP A 153 18.06 23.77 22.85
CA ASP A 153 16.59 23.93 22.97
C ASP A 153 15.83 23.64 21.64
N PRO A 154 15.17 22.46 21.51
CA PRO A 154 14.63 21.98 20.24
C PRO A 154 13.48 22.82 19.69
N THR A 155 12.97 23.77 20.49
CA THR A 155 11.86 24.68 20.11
C THR A 155 12.34 26.00 19.52
N LYS A 156 13.62 26.37 19.71
CA LYS A 156 14.16 27.64 19.22
C LYS A 156 14.43 27.62 17.73
N ARG A 157 13.74 28.50 17.01
CA ARG A 157 14.01 28.76 15.58
C ARG A 157 15.36 29.48 15.41
N LEU A 158 16.38 28.84 14.81
CA LEU A 158 17.61 29.52 14.36
C LEU A 158 17.40 30.31 13.05
N ALA A 159 18.40 31.07 12.62
CA ALA A 159 18.36 31.84 11.38
C ALA A 159 18.39 30.93 10.13
N LYS A 160 17.80 31.40 9.01
CA LYS A 160 17.86 30.72 7.71
C LYS A 160 19.32 30.64 7.24
N THR A 161 19.87 29.43 7.07
CA THR A 161 21.19 29.23 6.47
C THR A 161 21.11 28.18 5.37
N GLY A 162 21.87 28.37 4.28
CA GLY A 162 21.98 27.41 3.18
C GLY A 162 21.80 28.02 1.77
N PRO A 163 22.28 27.32 0.72
CA PRO A 163 22.33 27.82 -0.66
C PRO A 163 20.95 28.04 -1.32
N LEU A 164 19.89 27.49 -0.74
CA LEU A 164 18.49 27.65 -1.19
C LEU A 164 17.68 28.61 -0.30
N ALA A 165 18.33 29.42 0.54
CA ALA A 165 17.65 30.38 1.41
C ALA A 165 16.88 31.43 0.59
N GLY A 166 15.55 31.32 0.58
CA GLY A 166 14.61 32.27 -0.03
C GLY A 166 13.41 32.57 0.89
N PRO A 167 12.48 33.46 0.49
CA PRO A 167 11.27 33.75 1.27
C PRO A 167 10.45 32.50 1.60
N ASP A 168 10.39 31.54 0.65
CA ASP A 168 9.63 30.28 0.75
C ASP A 168 10.39 29.11 1.42
N ALA A 169 11.65 29.32 1.83
CA ALA A 169 12.32 28.36 2.70
C ALA A 169 11.58 28.35 4.05
N TYR A 170 10.74 27.34 4.26
CA TYR A 170 10.05 27.12 5.53
C TYR A 170 11.07 27.20 6.67
N LYS A 171 10.67 27.85 7.76
CA LYS A 171 11.49 28.16 8.93
C LYS A 171 11.90 26.87 9.67
N GLN A 172 12.77 26.05 9.09
CA GLN A 172 13.28 24.78 9.64
C GLN A 172 14.77 24.93 9.92
N PRO A 173 15.14 25.50 11.07
CA PRO A 173 16.38 26.23 11.16
C PRO A 173 17.57 25.41 11.65
N ARG A 174 17.54 24.10 11.39
CA ARG A 174 18.63 23.19 11.75
C ARG A 174 18.82 22.08 10.73
N LEU A 175 18.09 22.15 9.62
CA LEU A 175 18.10 21.16 8.56
C LEU A 175 18.54 21.85 7.26
N GLU A 176 19.42 21.20 6.53
CA GLU A 176 19.90 21.66 5.24
C GLU A 176 18.88 21.29 4.16
N LEU A 177 18.39 22.28 3.42
CA LEU A 177 17.41 22.08 2.37
C LEU A 177 18.04 21.38 1.15
N VAL A 178 17.49 20.22 0.77
CA VAL A 178 17.98 19.36 -0.32
C VAL A 178 17.06 19.46 -1.54
N VAL A 179 15.75 19.31 -1.31
CA VAL A 179 14.71 19.43 -2.33
C VAL A 179 13.69 20.44 -1.85
N ARG A 180 13.29 21.37 -2.72
CA ARG A 180 12.33 22.45 -2.40
C ARG A 180 11.12 22.42 -3.32
N ASN A 181 10.09 23.18 -2.96
CA ASN A 181 8.90 23.42 -3.78
C ASN A 181 8.15 22.13 -4.17
N LEU A 182 8.10 21.16 -3.25
CA LEU A 182 7.24 20.00 -3.41
C LEU A 182 5.77 20.41 -3.20
N PRO A 183 4.81 19.84 -3.96
CA PRO A 183 3.39 20.05 -3.68
C PRO A 183 3.03 19.46 -2.31
N GLY A 184 2.73 20.31 -1.34
CA GLY A 184 2.49 19.94 0.06
C GLY A 184 1.03 20.07 0.51
N ASP A 185 0.11 20.23 -0.42
CA ASP A 185 -1.32 20.47 -0.27
C ASP A 185 -2.15 19.32 -0.88
N GLY A 186 -3.47 19.41 -0.74
CA GLY A 186 -4.42 18.39 -1.19
C GLY A 186 -4.51 17.20 -0.25
N ARG A 187 -5.10 16.09 -0.73
CA ARG A 187 -5.34 14.88 0.08
C ARG A 187 -4.07 14.13 0.47
N HIS A 188 -3.04 14.11 -0.38
CA HIS A 188 -1.83 13.31 -0.15
C HIS A 188 -0.56 14.17 -0.06
N PRO A 189 -0.41 14.97 1.02
CA PRO A 189 0.67 15.96 1.13
C PRO A 189 2.00 15.36 1.62
N LEU A 190 2.04 14.13 2.13
CA LEU A 190 3.26 13.56 2.72
C LEU A 190 4.28 13.12 1.65
N LYS A 191 5.54 12.92 2.05
CA LYS A 191 6.65 12.61 1.13
C LYS A 191 7.41 11.38 1.59
N LYS A 192 7.24 10.27 0.88
CA LYS A 192 8.17 9.14 0.88
C LYS A 192 9.20 9.35 -0.24
N PHE A 193 10.43 8.94 0.00
CA PHE A 193 11.47 8.91 -1.00
C PHE A 193 12.45 7.77 -0.73
N VAL A 194 13.17 7.37 -1.77
CA VAL A 194 14.22 6.34 -1.72
C VAL A 194 15.38 6.75 -2.63
N PHE A 195 16.59 6.35 -2.28
CA PHE A 195 17.77 6.54 -3.11
C PHE A 195 17.92 5.40 -4.12
N ASP A 196 18.33 5.75 -5.34
CA ASP A 196 18.72 4.81 -6.38
C ASP A 196 19.99 4.05 -5.94
N LYS A 197 20.06 2.73 -6.19
CA LYS A 197 21.21 1.90 -5.80
C LYS A 197 22.32 1.90 -6.87
N ARG A 198 22.02 2.29 -8.11
CA ARG A 198 23.01 2.44 -9.20
C ARG A 198 23.66 3.80 -9.22
N ASP A 199 22.89 4.84 -8.92
CA ASP A 199 23.39 6.20 -8.75
C ASP A 199 22.94 6.74 -7.37
N PRO A 200 23.74 6.57 -6.32
CA PRO A 200 23.33 6.88 -4.95
C PRO A 200 22.89 8.34 -4.74
N TRP A 201 23.32 9.28 -5.58
CA TRP A 201 22.93 10.69 -5.49
C TRP A 201 21.63 11.01 -6.26
N THR A 202 21.02 10.01 -6.88
CA THR A 202 19.66 10.10 -7.41
C THR A 202 18.64 9.65 -6.35
N MET A 203 17.54 10.39 -6.24
CA MET A 203 16.39 10.00 -5.41
C MET A 203 15.08 9.97 -6.20
N PHE A 204 14.21 9.04 -5.82
CA PHE A 204 12.83 8.94 -6.28
C PHE A 204 11.89 9.41 -5.16
N VAL A 205 11.02 10.37 -5.47
CA VAL A 205 10.18 11.06 -4.48
C VAL A 205 8.71 10.93 -4.88
N ASN A 206 7.87 10.46 -3.95
CA ASN A 206 6.42 10.45 -4.09
C ASN A 206 5.86 11.88 -4.16
N VAL A 207 4.99 12.14 -5.12
CA VAL A 207 4.11 13.30 -5.17
C VAL A 207 2.69 12.79 -5.37
N GLY A 208 1.97 12.59 -4.25
CA GLY A 208 0.60 12.09 -4.28
C GLY A 208 -0.40 13.05 -4.93
N SER A 209 -1.57 12.53 -5.25
CA SER A 209 -2.69 13.29 -5.79
C SER A 209 -3.24 14.31 -4.77
N ALA A 210 -3.80 15.40 -5.27
CA ALA A 210 -4.57 16.35 -4.49
C ALA A 210 -6.01 15.87 -4.22
N SER A 211 -6.55 14.97 -5.04
CA SER A 211 -7.91 14.41 -4.93
C SER A 211 -7.91 12.88 -4.83
N ASP A 212 -9.09 12.29 -4.65
CA ASP A 212 -9.24 10.83 -4.62
C ASP A 212 -9.25 10.20 -6.02
N ASN A 213 -10.02 10.78 -6.94
CA ASN A 213 -10.25 10.27 -8.29
C ASN A 213 -10.35 11.40 -9.35
N CYS A 214 -9.52 12.44 -9.19
CA CYS A 214 -9.49 13.63 -10.05
C CYS A 214 -10.78 14.46 -10.02
N GLU A 215 -11.44 14.47 -8.87
CA GLU A 215 -12.59 15.33 -8.61
C GLU A 215 -12.19 16.71 -8.06
N GLN A 216 -13.17 17.63 -7.96
CA GLN A 216 -12.93 18.97 -7.44
C GLN A 216 -13.23 19.07 -5.93
N GLY A 217 -12.44 19.87 -5.22
CA GLY A 217 -12.70 20.23 -3.82
C GLY A 217 -12.92 19.03 -2.90
N ARG A 218 -13.91 19.12 -2.00
CA ARG A 218 -14.27 18.07 -1.02
C ARG A 218 -14.95 16.84 -1.65
N GLY A 219 -14.40 16.29 -2.73
CA GLY A 219 -14.95 15.09 -3.37
C GLY A 219 -16.12 15.38 -4.34
N ALA A 220 -16.27 16.61 -4.82
CA ALA A 220 -17.38 17.04 -5.66
C ALA A 220 -17.12 16.74 -7.14
N VAL A 221 -18.11 16.14 -7.80
CA VAL A 221 -18.07 15.93 -9.25
C VAL A 221 -18.08 17.30 -9.93
N PRO A 222 -17.15 17.57 -10.87
CA PRO A 222 -17.20 18.81 -11.63
C PRO A 222 -18.53 18.94 -12.38
N PRO A 223 -19.11 20.14 -12.52
CA PRO A 223 -20.34 20.34 -13.29
C PRO A 223 -20.23 19.86 -14.75
N SER A 224 -19.02 19.84 -15.31
CA SER A 224 -18.67 19.33 -16.64
C SER A 224 -18.43 17.81 -16.70
N GLY A 225 -18.57 17.09 -15.59
CA GLY A 225 -18.14 15.70 -15.43
C GLY A 225 -16.64 15.55 -15.16
N PHE A 226 -16.20 14.32 -14.89
CA PHE A 226 -14.81 14.00 -14.59
C PHE A 226 -13.87 14.33 -15.77
N PRO A 227 -12.79 15.09 -15.52
CA PRO A 227 -11.95 15.66 -16.56
C PRO A 227 -11.14 14.58 -17.30
N LEU A 228 -11.04 14.70 -18.62
CA LEU A 228 -10.20 13.87 -19.46
C LEU A 228 -9.52 14.79 -20.51
N PRO A 229 -8.22 15.09 -20.38
CA PRO A 229 -7.27 14.55 -19.41
C PRO A 229 -7.49 15.03 -17.97
N CYS A 230 -7.17 14.17 -17.00
CA CYS A 230 -7.01 14.56 -15.61
C CYS A 230 -5.71 15.36 -15.44
N VAL A 231 -5.80 16.63 -15.06
CA VAL A 231 -4.62 17.52 -14.89
C VAL A 231 -3.66 17.00 -13.82
N GLU A 232 -4.17 16.38 -12.77
CA GLU A 232 -3.31 15.81 -11.72
C GLU A 232 -2.43 14.68 -12.26
N ALA A 233 -2.98 13.75 -13.04
CA ALA A 233 -2.23 12.61 -13.58
C ALA A 233 -1.36 13.00 -14.78
N GLU A 234 -1.83 13.90 -15.64
CA GLU A 234 -1.12 14.24 -16.88
C GLU A 234 -0.15 15.42 -16.74
N GLY A 235 -0.41 16.31 -15.79
CA GLY A 235 0.21 17.63 -15.71
C GLY A 235 -0.59 18.68 -16.48
N ALA A 236 -0.47 19.94 -16.05
CA ALA A 236 -0.93 21.08 -16.82
C ALA A 236 0.06 21.40 -17.94
N ALA A 237 -0.31 22.26 -18.90
CA ALA A 237 0.57 22.67 -19.99
C ALA A 237 1.91 23.30 -19.50
N ASP A 238 1.92 23.83 -18.27
CA ASP A 238 3.02 24.50 -17.60
C ASP A 238 3.45 23.82 -16.28
N GLY A 239 2.87 22.67 -15.92
CA GLY A 239 3.04 22.06 -14.60
C GLY A 239 3.24 20.55 -14.65
N ALA A 240 4.18 20.05 -13.86
CA ALA A 240 4.38 18.60 -13.72
C ALA A 240 3.18 17.93 -13.04
N PRO A 241 2.87 16.67 -13.41
CA PRO A 241 1.80 15.91 -12.76
C PRO A 241 2.03 15.76 -11.24
N ARG A 242 0.91 15.62 -10.54
CA ARG A 242 0.80 14.93 -9.26
C ARG A 242 0.55 13.45 -9.52
N SER A 243 0.27 12.65 -8.49
CA SER A 243 0.07 11.21 -8.67
C SER A 243 1.26 10.58 -9.41
N ALA A 244 2.46 10.91 -8.94
CA ALA A 244 3.69 10.70 -9.69
C ALA A 244 4.88 10.41 -8.78
N ILE A 245 5.86 9.71 -9.34
CA ILE A 245 7.20 9.61 -8.79
C ILE A 245 8.09 10.57 -9.56
N ARG A 246 8.69 11.52 -8.85
CA ARG A 246 9.70 12.44 -9.41
C ARG A 246 11.10 11.92 -9.15
N LYS A 247 11.98 12.03 -10.14
CA LYS A 247 13.40 11.76 -10.01
C LYS A 247 14.17 13.07 -9.84
N TYR A 248 15.00 13.14 -8.81
CA TYR A 248 15.91 14.25 -8.53
C TYR A 248 17.34 13.74 -8.54
N VAL A 249 18.26 14.53 -9.10
CA VAL A 249 19.71 14.32 -8.97
C VAL A 249 20.21 15.35 -7.97
N LEU A 250 20.88 14.89 -6.91
CA LEU A 250 21.54 15.74 -5.93
C LEU A 250 22.95 16.05 -6.41
N ASP A 251 23.31 17.34 -6.48
CA ASP A 251 24.61 17.74 -7.00
C ASP A 251 25.23 18.89 -6.20
N GLY A 252 26.52 19.13 -6.45
CA GLY A 252 27.34 20.14 -5.79
C GLY A 252 27.72 19.78 -4.35
N PRO A 253 28.50 20.65 -3.68
CA PRO A 253 29.04 20.37 -2.34
C PRO A 253 27.97 20.27 -1.24
N ASN A 254 26.77 20.79 -1.51
CA ASN A 254 25.63 20.77 -0.58
C ASN A 254 24.57 19.74 -0.98
N HIS A 255 24.82 18.95 -2.04
CA HIS A 255 23.94 17.87 -2.50
C HIS A 255 22.48 18.30 -2.64
N VAL A 256 22.26 19.38 -3.37
CA VAL A 256 20.93 19.96 -3.58
C VAL A 256 20.38 19.57 -4.94
N ALA A 257 19.06 19.46 -5.06
CA ALA A 257 18.39 19.30 -6.33
C ALA A 257 17.86 20.65 -6.83
N THR A 258 18.25 21.04 -8.05
CA THR A 258 17.78 22.29 -8.69
C THR A 258 16.67 22.06 -9.70
N SER A 259 16.49 20.83 -10.16
CA SER A 259 15.45 20.41 -11.11
C SER A 259 15.01 18.97 -10.83
N PHE A 260 13.96 18.53 -11.53
CA PHE A 260 13.48 17.16 -11.49
C PHE A 260 12.96 16.72 -12.86
N THR A 261 12.82 15.42 -13.02
CA THR A 261 12.05 14.81 -14.12
C THR A 261 10.92 13.97 -13.53
N THR A 262 9.73 13.98 -14.16
CA THR A 262 8.69 12.99 -13.86
C THR A 262 9.20 11.62 -14.29
N TYR A 263 9.45 10.73 -13.33
CA TYR A 263 9.95 9.39 -13.60
C TYR A 263 8.81 8.45 -13.97
N ALA A 264 7.69 8.52 -13.26
CA ALA A 264 6.46 7.78 -13.53
C ALA A 264 5.24 8.60 -13.07
N LYS A 265 4.07 8.32 -13.62
CA LYS A 265 2.80 9.02 -13.32
C LYS A 265 1.60 8.08 -13.28
N GLY A 266 0.44 8.59 -12.86
CA GLY A 266 -0.78 7.81 -12.69
C GLY A 266 -0.70 6.85 -11.50
N LEU A 267 -0.08 7.30 -10.42
CA LEU A 267 0.14 6.61 -9.14
C LEU A 267 -0.42 7.47 -8.00
N ARG A 268 -1.67 7.25 -7.55
CA ARG A 268 -2.44 8.12 -6.64
C ARG A 268 -1.63 8.54 -5.43
N ASN A 269 -1.02 7.59 -4.74
CA ASN A 269 -0.25 7.88 -3.54
C ASN A 269 0.79 6.81 -3.21
N SER A 270 2.05 7.08 -3.57
CA SER A 270 3.18 6.17 -3.43
C SER A 270 3.91 6.30 -2.09
N MET A 271 3.23 6.05 -0.97
CA MET A 271 3.88 6.10 0.36
C MET A 271 4.77 4.89 0.65
N ALA A 272 4.51 3.76 0.00
CA ALA A 272 5.35 2.58 0.02
C ALA A 272 6.31 2.60 -1.20
N LEU A 273 7.62 2.70 -0.97
CA LEU A 273 8.65 2.68 -2.02
C LEU A 273 9.87 1.88 -1.55
N ALA A 274 10.41 1.02 -2.43
CA ALA A 274 11.67 0.33 -2.21
C ALA A 274 12.44 0.14 -3.52
N VAL A 275 13.76 0.24 -3.46
CA VAL A 275 14.65 -0.13 -4.56
C VAL A 275 15.36 -1.42 -4.18
N HIS A 276 15.22 -2.45 -5.03
CA HIS A 276 15.88 -3.72 -4.81
C HIS A 276 17.41 -3.54 -4.84
N PRO A 277 18.15 -4.04 -3.83
CA PRO A 277 19.55 -3.67 -3.59
C PRO A 277 20.52 -4.06 -4.72
N THR A 278 20.23 -5.11 -5.49
CA THR A 278 21.14 -5.61 -6.54
C THR A 278 20.63 -5.33 -7.95
N SER A 279 19.37 -5.66 -8.23
CA SER A 279 18.75 -5.44 -9.55
C SER A 279 18.38 -3.99 -9.81
N ASN A 280 18.25 -3.15 -8.77
CA ASN A 280 17.77 -1.78 -8.82
C ASN A 280 16.33 -1.63 -9.33
N VAL A 281 15.52 -2.68 -9.24
CA VAL A 281 14.08 -2.58 -9.52
C VAL A 281 13.44 -1.67 -8.47
N LEU A 282 12.75 -0.62 -8.93
CA LEU A 282 11.94 0.25 -8.07
C LEU A 282 10.54 -0.35 -7.96
N VAL A 283 10.14 -0.73 -6.74
CA VAL A 283 8.78 -1.19 -6.44
C VAL A 283 8.05 -0.12 -5.65
N GLN A 284 6.79 0.05 -5.98
CA GLN A 284 5.89 0.98 -5.33
C GLN A 284 4.65 0.25 -4.84
N GLY A 285 4.24 0.56 -3.61
CA GLY A 285 2.93 0.20 -3.06
C GLY A 285 1.97 1.37 -3.22
N GLU A 286 0.86 1.11 -3.90
CA GLU A 286 -0.20 2.06 -4.19
C GLU A 286 -1.24 2.05 -3.07
N ASN A 287 -1.67 3.26 -2.67
CA ASN A 287 -2.91 3.42 -1.94
C ASN A 287 -3.97 3.84 -2.96
N ALA A 288 -4.76 2.88 -3.41
CA ALA A 288 -5.79 3.02 -4.43
C ALA A 288 -6.91 3.96 -3.97
N ARG A 289 -7.85 4.24 -4.87
CA ARG A 289 -8.94 5.19 -4.61
C ARG A 289 -9.93 4.69 -3.56
N ASP A 290 -10.63 5.63 -2.96
CA ASP A 290 -11.73 5.34 -2.05
C ASP A 290 -13.07 5.26 -2.81
N SER A 291 -14.10 4.70 -2.17
CA SER A 291 -15.50 4.87 -2.56
C SER A 291 -15.78 4.55 -4.05
N ILE A 292 -15.22 3.43 -4.54
CA ILE A 292 -15.37 3.00 -5.94
C ILE A 292 -16.86 2.84 -6.34
N ASN A 293 -17.70 2.49 -5.37
CA ASN A 293 -19.13 2.28 -5.52
C ASN A 293 -19.95 3.59 -5.61
N LYS A 294 -19.36 4.75 -5.31
CA LYS A 294 -20.08 6.04 -5.30
C LYS A 294 -20.67 6.40 -6.68
N HIS A 295 -19.96 6.02 -7.75
CA HIS A 295 -20.38 6.27 -9.14
C HIS A 295 -20.91 5.01 -9.83
N ASP A 296 -20.80 3.85 -9.19
CA ASP A 296 -21.41 2.62 -9.62
C ASP A 296 -21.75 1.75 -8.41
N ALA A 297 -23.01 1.81 -7.97
CA ALA A 297 -23.49 1.06 -6.82
C ALA A 297 -23.47 -0.48 -7.02
N SER A 298 -23.21 -0.98 -8.24
CA SER A 298 -23.02 -2.41 -8.48
C SER A 298 -21.63 -2.91 -8.06
N LEU A 299 -20.66 -2.01 -7.87
CA LEU A 299 -19.36 -2.34 -7.33
C LEU A 299 -19.42 -2.35 -5.80
N THR A 300 -18.63 -3.25 -5.21
CA THR A 300 -18.47 -3.39 -3.77
C THR A 300 -17.28 -2.56 -3.31
N ASP A 301 -17.41 -1.86 -2.18
CA ASP A 301 -16.32 -1.17 -1.49
C ASP A 301 -16.15 -1.73 -0.07
N GLN A 302 -16.31 -3.05 0.03
CA GLN A 302 -16.26 -3.77 1.29
C GLN A 302 -14.81 -4.18 1.61
N GLU A 303 -14.62 -4.77 2.80
CA GLU A 303 -13.34 -5.27 3.28
C GLU A 303 -12.57 -6.11 2.25
N GLY A 304 -11.37 -5.67 1.86
CA GLY A 304 -10.48 -6.44 0.99
C GLY A 304 -10.93 -6.60 -0.46
N ASP A 305 -11.99 -5.92 -0.88
CA ASP A 305 -12.62 -6.14 -2.18
C ASP A 305 -12.09 -5.14 -3.24
N LEU A 306 -12.84 -4.09 -3.58
CA LEU A 306 -12.44 -3.11 -4.58
C LEU A 306 -12.30 -1.69 -4.01
N PRO A 307 -11.44 -0.86 -4.65
CA PRO A 307 -10.37 -1.32 -5.54
C PRO A 307 -9.29 -2.03 -4.71
N HIS A 308 -8.57 -2.94 -5.34
CA HIS A 308 -7.41 -3.54 -4.70
C HIS A 308 -6.29 -2.50 -4.59
N GLU A 309 -5.44 -2.68 -3.57
CA GLU A 309 -4.17 -1.96 -3.52
C GLU A 309 -3.19 -2.62 -4.50
N GLU A 310 -2.12 -1.93 -4.87
CA GLU A 310 -1.23 -2.43 -5.93
C GLU A 310 0.24 -2.45 -5.50
N LEU A 311 0.97 -3.46 -5.96
CA LEU A 311 2.43 -3.39 -6.08
C LEU A 311 2.80 -3.21 -7.55
N ASN A 312 3.40 -2.07 -7.85
CA ASN A 312 3.83 -1.68 -9.18
C ASN A 312 5.36 -1.81 -9.33
N VAL A 313 5.82 -2.33 -10.47
CA VAL A 313 7.23 -2.25 -10.88
C VAL A 313 7.42 -1.00 -11.71
N ILE A 314 8.14 -0.03 -11.15
CA ILE A 314 8.22 1.31 -11.71
C ILE A 314 9.30 1.43 -12.79
N GLU A 315 8.84 1.62 -14.01
CA GLU A 315 9.64 1.98 -15.18
C GLU A 315 9.59 3.47 -15.50
N GLN A 316 10.71 3.98 -16.01
CA GLN A 316 10.81 5.35 -16.50
C GLN A 316 9.81 5.63 -17.62
N GLY A 317 9.07 6.74 -17.52
CA GLY A 317 8.03 7.15 -18.45
C GLY A 317 6.71 6.37 -18.32
N GLY A 318 6.62 5.42 -17.40
CA GLY A 318 5.42 4.62 -17.18
C GLY A 318 4.23 5.46 -16.68
N HIS A 319 3.03 5.09 -17.16
CA HIS A 319 1.76 5.57 -16.64
C HIS A 319 0.97 4.39 -16.07
N TYR A 320 0.59 4.43 -14.80
CA TYR A 320 0.02 3.27 -14.06
C TYR A 320 -1.51 3.31 -13.92
N GLY A 321 -2.15 4.28 -14.53
CA GLY A 321 -3.57 4.20 -14.89
C GLY A 321 -4.48 5.07 -14.03
N TRP A 322 -4.09 5.43 -12.80
CA TRP A 322 -4.88 6.37 -12.01
C TRP A 322 -5.01 7.72 -12.73
N PRO A 323 -6.19 8.38 -12.73
CA PRO A 323 -7.47 7.97 -12.12
C PRO A 323 -8.34 7.10 -13.04
N TYR A 324 -7.91 6.86 -14.27
CA TYR A 324 -8.73 6.31 -15.33
C TYR A 324 -9.00 4.81 -15.18
N CYS A 325 -8.06 4.09 -14.59
CA CYS A 325 -8.10 2.64 -14.43
C CYS A 325 -7.76 2.27 -13.00
N PHE A 326 -8.32 1.16 -12.53
CA PHE A 326 -8.02 0.52 -11.26
C PHE A 326 -7.75 -0.97 -11.49
N ASP A 327 -7.09 -1.61 -10.52
CA ASP A 327 -6.69 -3.01 -10.56
C ASP A 327 -5.92 -3.31 -11.86
N ASN A 328 -6.12 -4.49 -12.44
CA ASN A 328 -5.49 -4.91 -13.68
C ASN A 328 -6.28 -4.44 -14.91
N GLY A 329 -6.20 -3.13 -15.17
CA GLY A 329 -6.68 -2.53 -16.41
C GLY A 329 -8.19 -2.38 -16.51
N THR A 330 -8.90 -2.29 -15.37
CA THR A 330 -10.34 -2.06 -15.35
C THR A 330 -10.62 -0.56 -15.40
N PRO A 331 -11.44 -0.05 -16.34
CA PRO A 331 -11.81 1.36 -16.35
C PRO A 331 -12.59 1.74 -15.09
N SER A 332 -12.12 2.79 -14.41
CA SER A 332 -12.85 3.43 -13.31
C SER A 332 -14.27 3.84 -13.78
N PRO A 333 -15.31 3.73 -12.93
CA PRO A 333 -16.70 4.01 -13.30
C PRO A 333 -16.92 5.32 -14.06
N GLU A 334 -16.18 6.35 -13.66
CA GLU A 334 -16.25 7.71 -14.18
C GLU A 334 -15.69 7.83 -15.61
N TYR A 335 -14.89 6.87 -16.07
CA TYR A 335 -14.15 6.91 -17.33
C TYR A 335 -14.54 5.80 -18.31
N ARG A 336 -15.54 4.97 -17.97
CA ARG A 336 -16.02 3.87 -18.83
C ARG A 336 -16.39 4.35 -20.23
N GLY A 337 -15.92 3.63 -21.23
CA GLY A 337 -16.15 3.96 -22.64
C GLY A 337 -15.40 5.20 -23.16
N ARG A 338 -14.65 5.92 -22.30
CA ARG A 338 -13.87 7.11 -22.68
C ARG A 338 -12.36 6.88 -22.68
N VAL A 339 -11.90 5.81 -22.03
CA VAL A 339 -10.49 5.48 -21.88
C VAL A 339 -10.22 4.01 -22.24
N ASP A 340 -9.08 3.77 -22.88
CA ASP A 340 -8.54 2.43 -23.12
C ASP A 340 -7.44 2.13 -22.10
N CYS A 341 -7.75 1.28 -21.12
CA CYS A 341 -6.82 0.91 -20.06
C CYS A 341 -5.64 0.06 -20.54
N ALA A 342 -5.70 -0.53 -21.74
CA ALA A 342 -4.58 -1.27 -22.31
C ALA A 342 -3.36 -0.38 -22.63
N ARG A 343 -3.54 0.95 -22.59
CA ARG A 343 -2.47 1.94 -22.78
C ARG A 343 -1.62 2.19 -21.54
N TYR A 344 -2.07 1.72 -20.37
CA TYR A 344 -1.38 1.92 -19.10
C TYR A 344 -0.71 0.63 -18.62
N LYS A 345 0.21 0.77 -17.67
CA LYS A 345 0.87 -0.36 -17.05
C LYS A 345 -0.01 -0.93 -15.95
N ASN A 346 -0.18 -2.24 -15.98
CA ASN A 346 -0.83 -2.99 -14.91
C ASN A 346 0.15 -3.25 -13.76
N PRO A 347 -0.39 -3.46 -12.55
CA PRO A 347 0.42 -3.83 -11.40
C PRO A 347 1.00 -5.24 -11.52
N ALA A 348 2.12 -5.46 -10.84
CA ALA A 348 2.77 -6.77 -10.76
C ALA A 348 2.05 -7.72 -9.79
N LEU A 349 1.39 -7.16 -8.77
CA LEU A 349 0.59 -7.90 -7.80
C LEU A 349 -0.49 -6.97 -7.22
N LEU A 350 -1.73 -7.47 -7.07
CA LEU A 350 -2.75 -6.78 -6.29
C LEU A 350 -2.70 -7.27 -4.84
N LEU A 351 -2.91 -6.35 -3.90
CA LEU A 351 -3.07 -6.62 -2.48
C LEU A 351 -4.53 -6.38 -2.08
N PRO A 352 -4.99 -6.89 -0.92
CA PRO A 352 -6.37 -6.68 -0.49
C PRO A 352 -6.74 -5.18 -0.50
N GLY A 353 -7.94 -4.86 -1.00
CA GLY A 353 -8.42 -3.49 -1.00
C GLY A 353 -8.43 -2.87 0.40
N HIS A 354 -8.02 -1.60 0.48
CA HIS A 354 -7.88 -0.84 1.73
C HIS A 354 -6.84 -1.38 2.72
N ALA A 355 -5.90 -2.23 2.27
CA ALA A 355 -4.75 -2.61 3.09
C ALA A 355 -3.79 -1.43 3.35
N SER A 356 -3.81 -0.40 2.49
CA SER A 356 -3.05 0.85 2.59
C SER A 356 -1.54 0.62 2.83
N PRO A 357 -0.79 0.15 1.81
CA PRO A 357 0.64 -0.11 1.97
C PRO A 357 1.42 1.20 2.20
N LEU A 358 2.18 1.30 3.29
CA LEU A 358 2.92 2.53 3.63
C LEU A 358 4.45 2.36 3.72
N GLY A 359 4.95 1.13 3.78
CA GLY A 359 6.35 0.81 3.96
C GLY A 359 6.73 -0.43 3.18
N LEU A 360 7.91 -0.39 2.54
CA LEU A 360 8.48 -1.49 1.78
C LEU A 360 9.94 -1.66 2.15
N ALA A 361 10.36 -2.90 2.38
CA ALA A 361 11.78 -3.22 2.54
C ALA A 361 12.07 -4.64 2.06
N TYR A 362 13.10 -4.82 1.23
CA TYR A 362 13.59 -6.16 0.93
C TYR A 362 14.35 -6.71 2.13
N TYR A 363 13.99 -7.91 2.58
CA TYR A 363 14.66 -8.55 3.69
C TYR A 363 16.02 -9.10 3.25
N THR A 364 17.07 -8.36 3.57
CA THR A 364 18.48 -8.70 3.24
C THR A 364 19.26 -9.22 4.43
N GLY A 365 18.63 -9.27 5.61
CA GLY A 365 19.23 -9.77 6.84
C GLY A 365 19.40 -11.28 6.86
N GLU A 366 20.12 -11.76 7.87
CA GLU A 366 20.37 -13.20 8.07
C GLU A 366 19.69 -13.79 9.30
N MET A 367 19.07 -12.94 10.13
CA MET A 367 18.41 -13.34 11.36
C MET A 367 17.25 -14.29 11.08
N PHE A 368 16.36 -13.97 10.15
CA PHE A 368 15.19 -14.78 9.80
C PHE A 368 15.53 -15.92 8.83
N PRO A 369 14.69 -16.98 8.76
CA PRO A 369 14.91 -18.14 7.89
C PRO A 369 15.03 -17.78 6.41
N GLN A 370 15.54 -18.72 5.60
CA GLN A 370 15.72 -18.56 4.15
C GLN A 370 14.46 -18.08 3.42
N ALA A 371 13.27 -18.45 3.90
CA ALA A 371 11.99 -18.03 3.34
C ALA A 371 11.80 -16.49 3.30
N TYR A 372 12.49 -15.73 4.15
CA TYR A 372 12.43 -14.26 4.16
C TYR A 372 13.44 -13.64 3.22
N ARG A 373 14.60 -14.27 3.03
CA ARG A 373 15.75 -13.67 2.36
C ARG A 373 15.40 -13.28 0.92
N ASN A 374 15.69 -12.02 0.60
CA ASN A 374 15.42 -11.35 -0.67
C ASN A 374 13.93 -11.16 -1.01
N ASN A 375 13.00 -11.52 -0.12
CA ASN A 375 11.58 -11.22 -0.29
C ASN A 375 11.21 -9.85 0.26
N LEU A 376 10.06 -9.34 -0.16
CA LEU A 376 9.63 -7.98 0.11
C LEU A 376 8.72 -7.93 1.34
N LEU A 377 9.13 -7.20 2.37
CA LEU A 377 8.27 -6.87 3.50
C LEU A 377 7.36 -5.69 3.12
N VAL A 378 6.09 -5.78 3.49
CA VAL A 378 5.08 -4.75 3.25
C VAL A 378 4.30 -4.50 4.53
N THR A 379 4.22 -3.24 4.96
CA THR A 379 3.32 -2.84 6.04
C THR A 379 1.94 -2.56 5.47
N TYR A 380 0.90 -3.15 6.07
CA TYR A 380 -0.48 -2.82 5.77
C TYR A 380 -1.03 -1.96 6.91
N HIS A 381 -1.21 -0.67 6.63
CA HIS A 381 -1.65 0.33 7.62
C HIS A 381 -3.16 0.37 7.80
N GLY A 382 -3.90 -0.12 6.79
CA GLY A 382 -5.34 0.05 6.66
C GLY A 382 -6.11 -0.25 7.95
N TYR A 383 -7.11 0.57 8.25
CA TYR A 383 -7.89 0.46 9.49
C TYR A 383 -8.90 -0.71 9.49
N ARG A 384 -9.04 -1.37 8.35
CA ARG A 384 -9.99 -2.46 8.15
C ARG A 384 -9.31 -3.83 8.39
N ALA A 385 -10.07 -4.92 8.41
CA ALA A 385 -9.60 -6.23 8.84
C ALA A 385 -8.39 -6.76 8.06
N ASN A 386 -8.22 -6.36 6.78
CA ASN A 386 -7.09 -6.72 5.94
C ASN A 386 -5.84 -5.85 6.10
N GLY A 387 -5.94 -4.73 6.80
CA GLY A 387 -4.79 -3.97 7.27
C GLY A 387 -4.23 -4.54 8.58
N HIS A 388 -3.59 -3.69 9.39
CA HIS A 388 -2.98 -4.06 10.67
C HIS A 388 -2.01 -5.26 10.56
N ARG A 389 -1.11 -5.25 9.56
CA ARG A 389 -0.23 -6.40 9.26
C ARG A 389 1.17 -5.98 8.87
N LEU A 390 2.12 -6.87 9.17
CA LEU A 390 3.37 -6.98 8.41
C LEU A 390 3.27 -8.22 7.54
N ALA A 391 3.31 -8.04 6.23
CA ALA A 391 3.28 -9.12 5.25
C ALA A 391 4.66 -9.31 4.59
N LEU A 392 4.91 -10.51 4.08
CA LEU A 392 6.05 -10.91 3.28
C LEU A 392 5.56 -11.35 1.91
N VAL A 393 5.96 -10.64 0.86
CA VAL A 393 5.60 -10.92 -0.52
C VAL A 393 6.74 -11.65 -1.21
N PRO A 394 6.50 -12.88 -1.74
CA PRO A 394 7.46 -13.58 -2.56
C PRO A 394 7.79 -12.82 -3.86
N VAL A 395 9.08 -12.74 -4.20
CA VAL A 395 9.56 -12.06 -5.40
C VAL A 395 10.41 -12.97 -6.29
N ASP A 396 10.54 -12.62 -7.57
CA ASP A 396 11.47 -13.29 -8.49
C ASP A 396 12.95 -12.93 -8.18
N ALA A 397 13.89 -13.56 -8.89
CA ALA A 397 15.34 -13.31 -8.69
C ALA A 397 15.78 -11.85 -8.97
N ARG A 398 14.93 -11.04 -9.62
CA ARG A 398 15.16 -9.61 -9.87
C ARG A 398 14.45 -8.73 -8.84
N GLY A 399 13.75 -9.30 -7.87
CA GLY A 399 13.00 -8.57 -6.86
C GLY A 399 11.61 -8.15 -7.31
N VAL A 400 11.08 -8.67 -8.42
CA VAL A 400 9.73 -8.36 -8.90
C VAL A 400 8.69 -9.15 -8.10
N PRO A 401 7.68 -8.51 -7.48
CA PRO A 401 6.62 -9.20 -6.74
C PRO A 401 5.71 -10.01 -7.67
N GLY A 402 5.06 -11.03 -7.10
CA GLY A 402 4.15 -11.93 -7.83
C GLY A 402 4.66 -13.38 -7.94
N GLY A 403 5.73 -13.74 -7.21
CA GLY A 403 6.25 -15.11 -7.17
C GLY A 403 5.43 -16.10 -6.33
N GLY A 404 4.33 -15.65 -5.71
CA GLY A 404 3.45 -16.41 -4.83
C GLY A 404 2.52 -15.50 -4.03
N GLU A 405 1.67 -16.10 -3.21
CA GLU A 405 0.77 -15.35 -2.31
C GLU A 405 1.55 -14.59 -1.23
N PRO A 406 1.14 -13.35 -0.87
CA PRO A 406 1.64 -12.69 0.33
C PRO A 406 1.41 -13.53 1.59
N LEU A 407 2.39 -13.56 2.49
CA LEU A 407 2.35 -14.32 3.74
C LEU A 407 2.38 -13.37 4.94
N ASP A 408 1.71 -13.72 6.04
CA ASP A 408 1.69 -12.88 7.24
C ASP A 408 2.94 -13.13 8.12
N VAL A 409 3.59 -12.05 8.56
CA VAL A 409 4.68 -12.06 9.55
C VAL A 409 4.17 -11.62 10.91
N ILE A 410 3.31 -10.60 10.94
CA ILE A 410 2.64 -10.15 12.16
C ILE A 410 1.19 -9.82 11.82
N ARG A 411 0.27 -10.32 12.63
CA ARG A 411 -1.16 -10.01 12.60
C ARG A 411 -1.75 -10.18 14.00
N GLY A 412 -3.07 -10.04 14.11
CA GLY A 412 -3.78 -10.31 15.36
C GLY A 412 -3.87 -9.11 16.30
N TRP A 413 -3.59 -7.91 15.79
CA TRP A 413 -4.09 -6.70 16.41
C TRP A 413 -5.60 -6.59 16.15
N GLU A 414 -6.36 -7.43 16.84
CA GLU A 414 -7.81 -7.48 16.72
C GLU A 414 -8.45 -6.38 17.56
N LYS A 415 -9.68 -6.00 17.22
CA LYS A 415 -10.48 -5.10 18.05
C LYS A 415 -10.60 -5.70 19.45
N SER A 416 -10.39 -4.87 20.47
CA SER A 416 -10.62 -5.27 21.85
C SER A 416 -12.12 -5.57 22.06
N ALA A 417 -12.41 -6.43 23.04
CA ALA A 417 -13.77 -6.85 23.35
C ALA A 417 -14.69 -5.69 23.80
N ASP A 418 -14.12 -4.54 24.16
CA ASP A 418 -14.82 -3.29 24.51
C ASP A 418 -15.19 -2.43 23.28
N GLY A 419 -14.84 -2.86 22.07
CA GLY A 419 -15.20 -2.18 20.82
C GLY A 419 -14.26 -1.05 20.38
N ARG A 420 -13.15 -0.81 21.08
CA ARG A 420 -12.12 0.15 20.62
C ARG A 420 -11.50 -0.30 19.30
N ASP A 421 -10.96 0.68 18.56
CA ASP A 421 -10.20 0.41 17.35
C ASP A 421 -9.02 -0.50 17.66
N PRO A 422 -8.66 -1.39 16.73
CA PRO A 422 -7.53 -2.28 16.95
C PRO A 422 -6.25 -1.46 17.11
N GLN A 423 -5.37 -1.96 17.98
CA GLN A 423 -3.99 -1.48 18.03
C GLN A 423 -3.27 -1.83 16.71
N GLY A 424 -2.04 -1.37 16.57
CA GLY A 424 -1.15 -1.70 15.47
C GLY A 424 -1.55 -1.16 14.11
N ALA A 425 -1.06 0.03 13.77
CA ALA A 425 -1.16 0.59 12.42
C ALA A 425 0.25 0.76 11.85
N PRO A 426 0.88 -0.31 11.31
CA PRO A 426 2.26 -0.26 10.83
C PRO A 426 2.42 0.74 9.68
N VAL A 427 3.38 1.65 9.81
CA VAL A 427 3.68 2.69 8.82
C VAL A 427 4.91 2.30 8.02
N ASP A 428 6.10 2.43 8.60
CA ASP A 428 7.35 2.14 7.92
C ASP A 428 7.96 0.84 8.43
N VAL A 429 8.76 0.20 7.57
CA VAL A 429 9.49 -1.02 7.89
C VAL A 429 10.96 -0.84 7.54
N LEU A 430 11.83 -1.22 8.47
CA LEU A 430 13.28 -1.15 8.31
C LEU A 430 13.87 -2.51 8.64
N VAL A 431 14.70 -3.02 7.71
CA VAL A 431 15.55 -4.17 7.97
C VAL A 431 16.86 -3.65 8.51
N ALA A 432 17.13 -3.93 9.77
CA ALA A 432 18.32 -3.46 10.47
C ALA A 432 19.57 -4.23 10.04
N LYS A 433 20.74 -3.66 10.30
CA LYS A 433 22.06 -4.27 9.97
C LYS A 433 22.32 -5.58 10.70
N ASP A 434 21.74 -5.76 11.88
CA ASP A 434 21.79 -7.03 12.62
C ASP A 434 20.78 -8.07 12.10
N GLY A 435 20.00 -7.73 11.08
CA GLY A 435 18.99 -8.58 10.46
C GLY A 435 17.64 -8.61 11.17
N SER A 436 17.47 -7.88 12.29
CA SER A 436 16.15 -7.65 12.88
C SER A 436 15.31 -6.71 12.01
N ILE A 437 14.01 -6.62 12.33
CA ILE A 437 13.08 -5.72 11.64
C ILE A 437 12.58 -4.69 12.64
N TYR A 438 12.53 -3.42 12.25
CA TYR A 438 11.81 -2.37 12.97
C TYR A 438 10.54 -1.99 12.26
N LEU A 439 9.49 -1.70 13.04
CA LEU A 439 8.24 -1.14 12.56
C LEU A 439 7.92 0.13 13.34
N THR A 440 7.35 1.11 12.65
CA THR A 440 6.73 2.27 13.28
C THR A 440 5.23 2.13 13.25
N GLU A 441 4.55 2.61 14.29
CA GLU A 441 3.09 2.61 14.39
C GLU A 441 2.62 3.99 14.81
N ASP A 442 1.88 4.68 13.94
CA ASP A 442 1.47 6.05 14.20
C ASP A 442 0.34 6.14 15.22
N LYS A 443 -0.73 5.37 15.03
CA LYS A 443 -1.91 5.41 15.93
C LYS A 443 -1.58 5.02 17.37
N ASN A 444 -0.72 4.02 17.57
CA ASN A 444 -0.26 3.60 18.90
C ASN A 444 0.95 4.39 19.40
N GLY A 445 1.57 5.19 18.54
CA GLY A 445 2.71 5.99 18.93
C GLY A 445 3.90 5.15 19.38
N THR A 446 4.20 4.04 18.68
CA THR A 446 5.28 3.12 19.07
C THR A 446 6.29 2.83 17.97
N VAL A 447 7.47 2.39 18.41
CA VAL A 447 8.45 1.71 17.56
C VAL A 447 8.58 0.29 18.10
N LEU A 448 8.44 -0.69 17.20
CA LEU A 448 8.53 -2.11 17.50
C LEU A 448 9.79 -2.70 16.88
N ARG A 449 10.35 -3.72 17.53
CA ARG A 449 11.46 -4.53 17.03
C ARG A 449 11.04 -5.99 16.96
N VAL A 450 11.23 -6.61 15.80
CA VAL A 450 10.86 -7.99 15.50
C VAL A 450 12.14 -8.79 15.34
N VAL A 451 12.24 -9.89 16.08
CA VAL A 451 13.39 -10.79 16.04
C VAL A 451 12.94 -12.23 15.91
N PHE A 452 13.81 -13.06 15.36
CA PHE A 452 13.62 -14.51 15.29
C PHE A 452 14.64 -15.22 16.18
N ASP A 453 14.16 -16.07 17.09
CA ASP A 453 14.95 -17.02 17.85
C ASP A 453 14.73 -18.44 17.31
N ARG A 454 15.78 -18.97 16.67
CA ARG A 454 15.78 -20.34 16.10
C ARG A 454 15.58 -21.42 17.16
N ALA A 455 15.97 -21.18 18.42
CA ALA A 455 15.72 -22.14 19.49
C ALA A 455 14.24 -22.22 19.89
N ALA A 456 13.46 -21.18 19.59
CA ALA A 456 12.06 -21.05 19.96
C ALA A 456 11.08 -21.41 18.81
N GLY A 457 11.57 -21.74 17.61
CA GLY A 457 10.72 -22.19 16.50
C GLY A 457 11.41 -22.15 15.14
N ASN A 458 10.64 -22.45 14.09
CA ASN A 458 11.15 -22.51 12.71
C ASN A 458 11.05 -21.18 11.95
N GLY A 459 10.35 -20.19 12.49
CA GLY A 459 10.16 -18.87 11.90
C GLY A 459 9.39 -18.89 10.58
N ALA A 460 8.69 -19.98 10.22
CA ALA A 460 8.01 -20.06 8.92
C ALA A 460 6.85 -19.05 8.86
N PRO A 461 6.81 -18.16 7.83
CA PRO A 461 5.78 -17.15 7.72
C PRO A 461 4.39 -17.79 7.66
N MET A 462 3.40 -17.12 8.23
CA MET A 462 2.05 -17.63 8.33
C MET A 462 1.33 -17.49 6.99
N ARG A 463 0.46 -18.44 6.66
CA ARG A 463 -0.45 -18.26 5.52
C ARG A 463 -1.28 -17.01 5.72
N PRO A 464 -1.54 -16.22 4.67
CA PRO A 464 -2.38 -15.04 4.77
C PRO A 464 -3.75 -15.45 5.28
N ILE A 465 -4.42 -14.54 5.98
CA ILE A 465 -5.87 -14.64 6.12
C ILE A 465 -6.43 -14.52 4.70
N PRO A 466 -7.16 -15.52 4.17
CA PRO A 466 -7.81 -15.37 2.87
C PRO A 466 -8.61 -14.06 2.91
N PRO A 467 -8.57 -13.23 1.86
CA PRO A 467 -9.48 -12.10 1.80
C PRO A 467 -10.88 -12.64 2.11
N ALA A 468 -11.66 -11.88 2.91
CA ALA A 468 -13.06 -12.20 3.10
C ALA A 468 -13.60 -12.43 1.70
N GLN A 469 -13.96 -13.69 1.39
CA GLN A 469 -14.34 -14.04 0.02
C GLN A 469 -15.35 -12.99 -0.41
N PRO A 470 -15.25 -12.45 -1.65
CA PRO A 470 -16.33 -11.61 -2.15
C PRO A 470 -17.61 -12.37 -1.85
N VAL A 471 -18.57 -11.74 -1.19
CA VAL A 471 -19.82 -12.37 -0.79
C VAL A 471 -20.28 -13.14 -2.01
N VAL A 472 -20.20 -14.48 -1.97
CA VAL A 472 -20.45 -15.33 -3.15
C VAL A 472 -21.78 -14.86 -3.70
N SER A 473 -21.73 -14.22 -4.88
CA SER A 473 -22.92 -13.59 -5.41
C SER A 473 -24.00 -14.65 -5.53
N ALA A 474 -25.27 -14.28 -5.41
CA ALA A 474 -26.35 -15.23 -5.57
C ALA A 474 -26.21 -16.02 -6.89
N ASP A 475 -25.71 -15.33 -7.93
CA ASP A 475 -25.38 -15.92 -9.22
C ASP A 475 -24.23 -16.92 -9.16
N GLU A 476 -23.12 -16.61 -8.48
CA GLU A 476 -22.02 -17.58 -8.32
C GLU A 476 -22.47 -18.80 -7.52
N ARG A 477 -23.24 -18.59 -6.45
CA ARG A 477 -23.79 -19.69 -5.63
C ARG A 477 -24.70 -20.59 -6.48
N ALA A 478 -25.60 -19.98 -7.27
CA ALA A 478 -26.46 -20.70 -8.19
C ALA A 478 -25.66 -21.46 -9.26
N ARG A 479 -24.57 -20.88 -9.80
CA ARG A 479 -23.66 -21.57 -10.73
C ARG A 479 -22.99 -22.77 -10.07
N CYS A 480 -22.48 -22.63 -8.84
CA CYS A 480 -21.83 -23.73 -8.14
C CYS A 480 -22.80 -24.86 -7.78
N ASP A 481 -24.03 -24.54 -7.35
CA ASP A 481 -25.07 -25.53 -7.09
C ASP A 481 -25.48 -26.27 -8.37
N ALA A 482 -25.56 -25.55 -9.50
CA ALA A 482 -25.83 -26.15 -10.80
C ALA A 482 -24.67 -27.04 -11.27
N LEU A 483 -23.43 -26.58 -11.12
CA LEU A 483 -22.23 -27.32 -11.52
C LEU A 483 -22.06 -28.61 -10.70
N ALA A 484 -22.35 -28.60 -9.40
CA ALA A 484 -22.27 -29.76 -8.54
C ALA A 484 -23.15 -30.94 -9.02
N ARG A 485 -24.21 -30.64 -9.77
CA ARG A 485 -25.16 -31.64 -10.30
C ARG A 485 -24.81 -32.12 -11.72
N ARG A 486 -23.83 -31.50 -12.38
CA ARG A 486 -23.45 -31.82 -13.77
C ARG A 486 -22.39 -32.90 -13.84
N THR A 487 -22.57 -33.85 -14.76
CA THR A 487 -21.67 -35.00 -14.95
C THR A 487 -21.03 -35.04 -16.35
N ASP A 488 -21.22 -34.01 -17.17
CA ASP A 488 -20.57 -33.92 -18.48
C ASP A 488 -19.05 -33.71 -18.35
N ALA A 489 -18.31 -33.99 -19.42
CA ALA A 489 -16.86 -33.99 -19.41
C ALA A 489 -16.26 -32.62 -19.05
N PHE A 490 -16.83 -31.52 -19.57
CA PHE A 490 -16.30 -30.20 -19.24
C PHE A 490 -16.68 -29.76 -17.83
N SER A 491 -17.83 -30.18 -17.30
CA SER A 491 -18.18 -29.90 -15.91
C SER A 491 -17.23 -30.55 -14.90
N ARG A 492 -16.62 -31.70 -15.22
CA ARG A 492 -15.49 -32.26 -14.45
C ARG A 492 -14.26 -31.36 -14.57
N VAL A 493 -13.83 -31.06 -15.80
CA VAL A 493 -12.72 -30.12 -16.07
C VAL A 493 -12.90 -28.78 -15.33
N GLN A 494 -14.13 -28.25 -15.29
CA GLN A 494 -14.46 -27.02 -14.59
C GLN A 494 -14.17 -27.13 -13.09
N ARG A 495 -14.65 -28.18 -12.42
CA ARG A 495 -14.46 -28.36 -10.97
C ARG A 495 -13.04 -28.72 -10.63
N ASP A 496 -12.51 -29.70 -11.34
CA ASP A 496 -11.34 -30.44 -10.91
C ASP A 496 -10.06 -29.77 -11.42
N VAL A 497 -10.13 -28.95 -12.47
CA VAL A 497 -8.97 -28.25 -13.05
C VAL A 497 -9.14 -26.73 -12.99
N ILE A 498 -10.22 -26.19 -13.58
CA ILE A 498 -10.36 -24.74 -13.72
C ILE A 498 -10.57 -24.05 -12.37
N ASP A 499 -11.56 -24.48 -11.60
CA ASP A 499 -11.88 -23.90 -10.28
C ASP A 499 -10.74 -24.12 -9.29
N ALA A 500 -10.08 -25.28 -9.36
CA ALA A 500 -9.01 -25.67 -8.44
C ALA A 500 -7.67 -24.99 -8.74
N ALA A 501 -7.34 -24.78 -10.01
CA ALA A 501 -5.96 -24.50 -10.42
C ALA A 501 -5.80 -23.31 -11.38
N CYS A 502 -6.88 -22.81 -11.97
CA CYS A 502 -6.81 -21.73 -12.96
C CYS A 502 -7.48 -20.44 -12.48
N VAL A 503 -8.62 -20.51 -11.79
CA VAL A 503 -9.40 -19.34 -11.35
C VAL A 503 -8.61 -18.40 -10.44
N GLY A 504 -7.65 -18.90 -9.64
CA GLY A 504 -6.81 -18.03 -8.80
C GLY A 504 -6.01 -16.98 -9.59
N CYS A 505 -5.56 -17.31 -10.81
CA CYS A 505 -4.78 -16.40 -11.66
C CYS A 505 -5.57 -15.89 -12.87
N HIS A 506 -6.59 -16.63 -13.31
CA HIS A 506 -7.40 -16.31 -14.49
C HIS A 506 -8.83 -15.86 -14.16
N GLY A 507 -9.24 -15.90 -12.89
CA GLY A 507 -10.54 -15.41 -12.45
C GLY A 507 -10.58 -13.92 -12.25
N LEU A 508 -11.80 -13.36 -12.28
CA LEU A 508 -12.00 -11.96 -11.92
C LEU A 508 -11.68 -11.83 -10.43
N GLY A 509 -10.54 -11.20 -10.12
CA GLY A 509 -9.99 -11.07 -8.78
C GLY A 509 -8.54 -10.58 -8.77
N PRO A 510 -7.91 -10.47 -7.59
CA PRO A 510 -6.61 -9.81 -7.39
C PRO A 510 -5.40 -10.41 -8.14
N GLY A 511 -5.55 -11.57 -8.79
CA GLY A 511 -4.50 -12.20 -9.60
C GLY A 511 -4.69 -12.05 -11.11
N TYR A 512 -5.76 -11.40 -11.58
CA TYR A 512 -6.10 -11.38 -12.99
C TYR A 512 -5.10 -10.54 -13.78
N ALA A 513 -4.19 -11.15 -14.53
CA ALA A 513 -3.18 -10.44 -15.33
C ALA A 513 -3.72 -9.90 -16.68
N GLY A 514 -5.02 -10.02 -16.96
CA GLY A 514 -5.62 -9.68 -18.25
C GLY A 514 -5.44 -10.80 -19.29
N GLY A 515 -6.51 -11.18 -19.98
CA GLY A 515 -6.51 -12.23 -20.99
C GLY A 515 -7.69 -13.18 -20.88
N LEU A 516 -7.42 -14.46 -20.63
CA LEU A 516 -8.44 -15.49 -20.44
C LEU A 516 -9.12 -15.30 -19.07
N ALA A 517 -10.39 -14.88 -19.07
CA ALA A 517 -11.20 -14.66 -17.87
C ALA A 517 -12.03 -15.90 -17.52
N LEU A 518 -11.61 -16.68 -16.53
CA LEU A 518 -12.29 -17.89 -16.09
C LEU A 518 -13.11 -17.62 -14.83
N LEU A 519 -14.43 -17.78 -14.90
CA LEU A 519 -15.28 -17.58 -13.72
C LEU A 519 -15.44 -18.88 -12.94
N LYS A 520 -15.43 -18.77 -11.61
CA LYS A 520 -15.68 -19.91 -10.73
C LYS A 520 -17.06 -20.51 -11.03
N CYS A 521 -17.12 -21.83 -11.12
CA CYS A 521 -18.33 -22.61 -11.40
C CYS A 521 -19.04 -22.32 -12.75
N ASP A 522 -18.45 -21.54 -13.66
CA ASP A 522 -19.07 -21.14 -14.93
C ASP A 522 -18.71 -22.10 -16.07
N ALA A 523 -19.19 -23.35 -15.97
CA ALA A 523 -18.85 -24.39 -16.95
C ALA A 523 -19.27 -24.02 -18.39
N ILE A 524 -20.37 -23.29 -18.58
CA ILE A 524 -20.83 -22.88 -19.91
C ILE A 524 -19.94 -21.77 -20.45
N GLY A 525 -19.78 -20.66 -19.70
CA GLY A 525 -19.02 -19.51 -20.16
C GLY A 525 -17.54 -19.83 -20.33
N ASN A 526 -16.94 -20.63 -19.44
CA ASN A 526 -15.53 -21.00 -19.57
C ASN A 526 -15.27 -21.93 -20.75
N ALA A 527 -16.16 -22.91 -21.02
CA ALA A 527 -16.04 -23.74 -22.21
C ALA A 527 -16.08 -22.89 -23.49
N GLN A 528 -16.99 -21.91 -23.54
CA GLN A 528 -17.11 -20.96 -24.65
C GLN A 528 -15.84 -20.12 -24.80
N ARG A 529 -15.30 -19.56 -23.71
CA ARG A 529 -14.08 -18.74 -23.75
C ARG A 529 -12.84 -19.54 -24.18
N LEU A 530 -12.74 -20.80 -23.77
CA LEU A 530 -11.62 -21.67 -24.15
C LEU A 530 -11.66 -22.09 -25.62
N THR A 531 -12.86 -22.24 -26.19
CA THR A 531 -13.06 -22.73 -27.56
C THR A 531 -13.28 -21.62 -28.59
N ALA A 532 -13.55 -20.39 -28.15
CA ALA A 532 -13.72 -19.24 -29.02
C ALA A 532 -12.39 -18.75 -29.63
N ALA A 533 -12.47 -18.22 -30.86
CA ALA A 533 -11.37 -17.51 -31.50
C ALA A 533 -11.00 -16.25 -30.70
N ARG A 534 -9.71 -15.94 -30.63
CA ARG A 534 -9.20 -14.82 -29.82
C ARG A 534 -8.94 -13.57 -30.68
N PRO A 535 -9.03 -12.36 -30.09
CA PRO A 535 -8.67 -11.12 -30.78
C PRO A 535 -7.24 -11.11 -31.33
N GLY A 536 -7.05 -10.41 -32.45
CA GLY A 536 -5.74 -10.27 -33.10
C GLY A 536 -5.27 -11.49 -33.90
N GLY A 537 -6.21 -12.33 -34.38
CA GLY A 537 -5.89 -13.47 -35.25
C GLY A 537 -5.31 -14.69 -34.52
N ARG A 538 -5.38 -14.71 -33.18
CA ARG A 538 -4.89 -15.85 -32.37
C ARG A 538 -5.95 -16.96 -32.35
N GLY A 539 -5.53 -18.21 -32.57
CA GLY A 539 -6.41 -19.39 -32.49
C GLY A 539 -6.97 -19.62 -31.08
N ALA A 540 -8.01 -20.44 -30.92
CA ALA A 540 -8.59 -20.77 -29.61
C ALA A 540 -7.56 -21.43 -28.67
N TYR A 541 -7.79 -21.36 -27.36
CA TYR A 541 -6.97 -22.11 -26.38
C TYR A 541 -7.16 -23.62 -26.54
N VAL A 542 -8.35 -24.02 -26.97
CA VAL A 542 -8.75 -25.39 -27.22
C VAL A 542 -9.36 -25.51 -28.61
N VAL A 543 -8.81 -26.43 -29.41
CA VAL A 543 -9.33 -26.82 -30.71
C VAL A 543 -9.90 -28.23 -30.59
N ALA A 544 -11.15 -28.41 -31.02
CA ALA A 544 -11.87 -29.67 -30.93
C ALA A 544 -11.07 -30.81 -31.60
N GLY A 545 -10.78 -31.88 -30.84
CA GLY A 545 -10.04 -33.05 -31.31
C GLY A 545 -8.51 -32.88 -31.43
N ASP A 546 -7.94 -31.68 -31.22
CA ASP A 546 -6.49 -31.47 -31.32
C ASP A 546 -5.83 -31.39 -29.93
N LEU A 547 -5.10 -32.44 -29.56
CA LEU A 547 -4.35 -32.50 -28.29
C LEU A 547 -3.10 -31.61 -28.28
N ARG A 548 -2.78 -30.93 -29.39
CA ARG A 548 -1.77 -29.87 -29.45
C ARG A 548 -2.37 -28.49 -29.18
N SER A 549 -3.62 -28.43 -28.70
CA SER A 549 -4.25 -27.22 -28.18
C SER A 549 -3.35 -26.53 -27.16
N GLU A 550 -3.30 -25.19 -27.21
CA GLU A 550 -2.43 -24.38 -26.33
C GLU A 550 -2.64 -24.71 -24.84
N LEU A 551 -3.88 -24.98 -24.43
CA LEU A 551 -4.19 -25.39 -23.06
C LEU A 551 -3.42 -26.67 -22.66
N VAL A 552 -3.44 -27.71 -23.49
CA VAL A 552 -2.78 -29.00 -23.18
C VAL A 552 -1.26 -28.84 -23.12
N LEU A 553 -0.69 -28.07 -24.07
CA LEU A 553 0.73 -27.80 -24.10
C LEU A 553 1.20 -27.05 -22.84
N ARG A 554 0.40 -26.07 -22.36
CA ARG A 554 0.68 -25.34 -21.12
C ARG A 554 0.55 -26.21 -19.87
N LEU A 555 -0.41 -27.12 -19.82
CA LEU A 555 -0.54 -28.07 -18.70
C LEU A 555 0.68 -29.02 -18.61
N LYS A 556 1.21 -29.43 -19.78
CA LYS A 556 2.40 -30.30 -19.89
C LYS A 556 3.74 -29.56 -19.78
N GLY A 557 3.76 -28.24 -19.94
CA GLY A 557 4.99 -27.45 -20.03
C GLY A 557 5.77 -27.66 -21.34
N GLU A 558 5.11 -28.14 -22.39
CA GLU A 558 5.74 -28.44 -23.68
C GLU A 558 5.78 -27.19 -24.56
N GLY A 559 6.95 -26.55 -24.68
CA GLY A 559 7.13 -25.34 -25.51
C GLY A 559 6.51 -24.07 -24.93
N TYR A 560 5.92 -24.15 -23.74
CA TYR A 560 5.36 -23.04 -22.97
C TYR A 560 5.76 -23.18 -21.49
N PRO A 561 5.85 -22.07 -20.72
CA PRO A 561 5.90 -22.17 -19.26
C PRO A 561 4.74 -23.01 -18.73
N GLN A 562 5.04 -23.99 -17.89
CA GLN A 562 4.02 -24.88 -17.32
C GLN A 562 3.06 -24.07 -16.45
N MET A 563 1.76 -24.23 -16.70
CA MET A 563 0.69 -23.54 -15.98
C MET A 563 -0.37 -24.57 -15.56
N PRO A 564 -0.83 -24.59 -14.30
CA PRO A 564 -0.37 -23.76 -13.17
C PRO A 564 1.07 -24.07 -12.75
N ALA A 565 1.69 -23.19 -11.97
CA ALA A 565 3.00 -23.45 -11.36
C ALA A 565 2.89 -24.67 -10.43
N GLY A 566 3.58 -25.76 -10.77
CA GLY A 566 3.47 -27.07 -10.09
C GLY A 566 2.74 -28.15 -10.91
N GLY A 567 2.13 -27.79 -12.04
CA GLY A 567 1.42 -28.71 -12.93
C GLY A 567 0.05 -29.15 -12.42
N VAL A 568 -0.59 -30.02 -13.19
CA VAL A 568 -1.83 -30.74 -12.80
C VAL A 568 -1.54 -32.23 -12.64
N SER A 569 -2.39 -32.95 -11.93
CA SER A 569 -2.28 -34.41 -11.80
C SER A 569 -2.49 -35.12 -13.15
N PRO A 570 -1.99 -36.35 -13.31
CA PRO A 570 -2.28 -37.15 -14.51
C PRO A 570 -3.77 -37.34 -14.78
N GLU A 571 -4.59 -37.48 -13.74
CA GLU A 571 -6.04 -37.62 -13.83
C GLU A 571 -6.68 -36.31 -14.33
N GLN A 572 -6.30 -35.17 -13.76
CA GLN A 572 -6.74 -33.85 -14.21
C GLN A 572 -6.38 -33.59 -15.69
N LEU A 573 -5.18 -34.00 -16.10
CA LEU A 573 -4.75 -33.90 -17.49
C LEU A 573 -5.59 -34.79 -18.42
N ASP A 574 -5.87 -36.04 -18.02
CA ASP A 574 -6.69 -36.97 -18.80
C ASP A 574 -8.14 -36.48 -18.96
N GLU A 575 -8.70 -35.82 -17.95
CA GLU A 575 -10.03 -35.20 -18.05
C GLU A 575 -10.08 -34.13 -19.14
N VAL A 576 -9.07 -33.26 -19.18
CA VAL A 576 -8.94 -32.21 -20.21
C VAL A 576 -8.78 -32.83 -21.60
N GLU A 577 -7.87 -33.79 -21.76
CA GLU A 577 -7.66 -34.47 -23.04
C GLU A 577 -8.91 -35.23 -23.51
N THR A 578 -9.63 -35.86 -22.59
CA THR A 578 -10.88 -36.58 -22.87
C THR A 578 -11.96 -35.63 -23.38
N TRP A 579 -12.16 -34.47 -22.73
CA TRP A 579 -13.08 -33.45 -23.22
C TRP A 579 -12.72 -32.97 -24.64
N ILE A 580 -11.43 -32.75 -24.92
CA ILE A 580 -10.94 -32.34 -26.24
C ILE A 580 -11.21 -33.41 -27.30
N ARG A 581 -10.92 -34.68 -27.00
CA ARG A 581 -11.21 -35.83 -27.88
C ARG A 581 -12.70 -35.96 -28.19
N GLN A 582 -13.57 -35.60 -27.24
CA GLN A 582 -15.03 -35.57 -27.42
C GLN A 582 -15.54 -34.36 -28.23
N GLY A 583 -14.64 -33.57 -28.78
CA GLY A 583 -14.94 -32.42 -29.63
C GLY A 583 -15.05 -31.11 -28.88
N ALA A 584 -14.49 -31.01 -27.66
CA ALA A 584 -14.49 -29.80 -26.83
C ALA A 584 -15.88 -29.16 -26.68
N ARG A 585 -16.90 -29.98 -26.46
CA ARG A 585 -18.31 -29.54 -26.44
C ARG A 585 -18.58 -28.63 -25.23
N VAL A 586 -19.34 -27.56 -25.47
CA VAL A 586 -19.88 -26.71 -24.42
C VAL A 586 -21.04 -27.45 -23.74
N PRO A 587 -21.10 -27.49 -22.39
CA PRO A 587 -22.23 -28.05 -21.67
C PRO A 587 -23.55 -27.38 -22.06
N GLN A 588 -24.62 -28.16 -22.23
CA GLN A 588 -25.97 -27.64 -22.48
C GLN A 588 -26.70 -27.26 -21.18
#